data_AF-A0A0S8CNE8-F1
#
_entry.id   AF-A0A0S8CNE8-F1
#
_cell.length_a   1.000
_cell.length_b   1.000
_cell.length_c   1.000
_cell.angle_alpha   90.00
_cell.angle_beta   90.00
_cell.angle_gamma   90.00
#
_symmetry.space_group_name_H-M   'P 1'
#
loop_
_entity.id
_entity.type
_entity.pdbx_description
1 polymer ?
#
loop_
_entity_poly.entity_id
_entity_poly.type
_entity_poly.pdbx_seq_one_letter_code
_entity_poly.pdbx_strand_id
1 'polypeptide(L)'
;AAVAELLQITGVTDQDALFMEMLKAKSSVEGVPAKDLIFRDYKDFDMNGKKIGIGQIELATLDQVADIRENLYKAVQEVKAEGRHSVLFMLTDVVKEGTDLMVVSDEPAIIEGAFNAKLEGQSMWVDGMMSRKKQTVPPLQKAFGA
;
A
#
# COMPACT_ATOMS: atom_id res chain seq x y z
N ALA A 1 26.71 -0.43 -8.07
CA ALA A 1 27.87 -1.30 -7.74
C ALA A 1 27.40 -2.74 -7.51
N ALA A 2 26.72 -3.06 -6.40
CA ALA A 2 26.30 -4.43 -6.08
C ALA A 2 25.45 -5.13 -7.17
N VAL A 3 24.50 -4.42 -7.80
CA VAL A 3 23.65 -5.02 -8.87
C VAL A 3 24.50 -5.45 -10.07
N ALA A 4 25.45 -4.63 -10.50
CA ALA A 4 26.31 -4.95 -11.65
C ALA A 4 27.21 -6.17 -11.40
N GLU A 5 27.74 -6.30 -10.19
CA GLU A 5 28.52 -7.48 -9.78
C GLU A 5 27.66 -8.75 -9.76
N LEU A 6 26.43 -8.67 -9.26
CA LEU A 6 25.49 -9.79 -9.23
C LEU A 6 25.07 -10.23 -10.64
N LEU A 7 24.85 -9.29 -11.56
CA LEU A 7 24.53 -9.62 -12.96
C LEU A 7 25.67 -10.42 -13.63
N GLN A 8 26.92 -10.06 -13.37
CA GLN A 8 28.08 -10.82 -13.87
C GLN A 8 28.14 -12.24 -13.30
N ILE A 9 27.84 -12.42 -12.01
CA ILE A 9 27.88 -13.73 -11.35
C ILE A 9 26.72 -14.63 -11.82
N THR A 10 25.53 -14.05 -11.97
CA THR A 10 24.30 -14.79 -12.28
C THR A 10 24.09 -15.05 -13.77
N GLY A 11 24.80 -14.32 -14.64
CA GLY A 11 24.64 -14.42 -16.09
C GLY A 11 23.32 -13.84 -16.61
N VAL A 12 22.59 -13.07 -15.78
CA VAL A 12 21.37 -12.37 -16.20
C VAL A 12 21.76 -11.24 -17.14
N THR A 13 21.25 -11.31 -18.37
CA THR A 13 21.55 -10.33 -19.43
C THR A 13 20.46 -9.27 -19.60
N ASP A 14 19.25 -9.53 -19.11
CA ASP A 14 18.10 -8.63 -19.20
C ASP A 14 17.51 -8.41 -17.81
N GLN A 15 17.97 -7.32 -17.18
CA GLN A 15 17.55 -6.95 -15.84
C GLN A 15 16.08 -6.54 -15.79
N ASP A 16 15.59 -5.87 -16.84
CA ASP A 16 14.23 -5.34 -16.87
C ASP A 16 13.22 -6.47 -17.05
N ALA A 17 13.54 -7.46 -17.89
CA ALA A 17 12.73 -8.67 -18.00
C ALA A 17 12.66 -9.43 -16.67
N LEU A 18 13.79 -9.65 -16.00
CA LEU A 18 13.82 -10.30 -14.68
C LEU A 18 13.04 -9.50 -13.64
N PHE A 19 13.19 -8.18 -13.61
CA PHE A 19 12.45 -7.30 -12.72
C PHE A 19 10.94 -7.44 -12.94
N MET A 20 10.48 -7.40 -14.19
CA MET A 20 9.05 -7.53 -14.51
C MET A 20 8.51 -8.93 -14.19
N GLU A 21 9.28 -9.99 -14.41
CA GLU A 21 8.91 -11.34 -14.02
C GLU A 21 8.79 -11.49 -12.50
N MET A 22 9.78 -11.01 -11.74
CA MET A 22 9.75 -11.01 -10.28
C MET A 22 8.59 -10.18 -9.74
N LEU A 23 8.33 -9.02 -10.35
CA LEU A 23 7.24 -8.14 -9.94
C LEU A 23 5.89 -8.78 -10.22
N LYS A 24 5.68 -9.41 -11.38
CA LYS A 24 4.44 -10.16 -11.69
C LYS A 24 4.22 -11.32 -10.72
N ALA A 25 5.27 -12.09 -10.42
CA ALA A 25 5.18 -13.19 -9.45
C ALA A 25 4.83 -12.69 -8.04
N LYS A 26 5.44 -11.58 -7.60
CA LYS A 26 5.18 -10.97 -6.30
C LYS A 26 3.78 -10.34 -6.20
N SER A 27 3.35 -9.67 -7.27
CA SER A 27 2.10 -8.91 -7.35
C SER A 27 0.90 -9.74 -7.80
N SER A 28 1.02 -11.07 -7.87
CA SER A 28 -0.14 -11.93 -8.13
C SER A 28 -1.17 -11.76 -7.01
N VAL A 29 -2.35 -11.31 -7.41
CA VAL A 29 -3.54 -11.07 -6.57
C VAL A 29 -4.72 -11.94 -6.99
N GLU A 30 -4.61 -12.60 -8.15
CA GLU A 30 -5.68 -13.40 -8.74
C GLU A 30 -5.99 -14.63 -7.88
N GLY A 31 -7.27 -14.87 -7.62
CA GLY A 31 -7.73 -15.98 -6.79
C GLY A 31 -7.45 -15.84 -5.29
N VAL A 32 -6.81 -14.76 -4.83
CA VAL A 32 -6.56 -14.52 -3.41
C VAL A 32 -7.73 -13.74 -2.79
N PRO A 33 -8.29 -14.18 -1.65
CA PRO A 33 -9.31 -13.42 -0.95
C PRO A 33 -8.85 -12.00 -0.59
N ALA A 34 -9.73 -11.01 -0.75
CA ALA A 34 -9.42 -9.60 -0.48
C ALA A 34 -8.88 -9.34 0.94
N LYS A 35 -9.42 -10.05 1.93
CA LYS A 35 -8.95 -9.97 3.33
C LYS A 35 -7.50 -10.46 3.47
N ASP A 36 -7.14 -11.55 2.79
CA ASP A 36 -5.78 -12.08 2.81
C ASP A 36 -4.78 -11.14 2.12
N LEU A 37 -5.22 -10.47 1.05
CA LEU A 37 -4.42 -9.42 0.38
C LEU A 37 -4.13 -8.25 1.31
N ILE A 38 -5.11 -7.80 2.10
CA ILE A 38 -4.91 -6.74 3.09
C ILE A 38 -3.88 -7.16 4.14
N PHE A 39 -3.98 -8.40 4.64
CA PHE A 39 -3.12 -8.91 5.71
C PHE A 39 -1.72 -9.35 5.27
N ARG A 40 -1.44 -9.41 3.96
CA ARG A 40 -0.15 -9.84 3.41
C ARG A 40 1.03 -9.02 3.93
N ASP A 41 0.89 -7.70 3.97
CA ASP A 41 1.79 -6.81 4.70
C ASP A 41 1.00 -5.79 5.52
N TYR A 42 0.39 -6.28 6.59
CA TYR A 42 -0.41 -5.47 7.50
C TYR A 42 0.26 -5.25 8.85
N LYS A 43 0.07 -4.06 9.41
CA LYS A 43 0.48 -3.76 10.77
C LYS A 43 -0.46 -2.76 11.43
N ASP A 44 -0.78 -3.03 12.69
CA ASP A 44 -1.46 -2.09 13.57
C ASP A 44 -0.45 -1.17 14.26
N PHE A 45 -0.84 0.09 14.41
CA PHE A 45 -0.09 1.13 15.11
C PHE A 45 -1.02 1.81 16.12
N ASP A 46 -0.50 2.11 17.29
CA ASP A 46 -1.14 3.03 18.22
C ASP A 46 -0.62 4.44 17.95
N MET A 47 -1.52 5.37 17.66
CA MET A 47 -1.20 6.78 17.45
C MET A 47 -2.04 7.59 18.41
N ASN A 48 -1.48 7.87 19.60
CA ASN A 48 -2.13 8.63 20.67
C ASN A 48 -3.48 7.99 21.09
N GLY A 49 -3.48 6.67 21.33
CA GLY A 49 -4.66 5.91 21.72
C GLY A 49 -5.63 5.57 20.57
N LYS A 50 -5.34 6.02 19.35
CA LYS A 50 -6.09 5.64 18.15
C LYS A 50 -5.39 4.48 17.47
N LYS A 51 -6.12 3.37 17.31
CA LYS A 51 -5.62 2.19 16.60
C LYS A 51 -5.73 2.39 15.09
N ILE A 52 -4.58 2.49 14.42
CA ILE A 52 -4.45 2.71 12.98
C ILE A 52 -3.89 1.46 12.32
N GLY A 53 -4.65 0.86 11.41
CA GLY A 53 -4.22 -0.29 10.62
C GLY A 53 -3.64 0.15 9.28
N ILE A 54 -2.48 -0.39 8.88
CA ILE A 54 -1.90 -0.08 7.57
C ILE A 54 -1.45 -1.35 6.86
N GLY A 55 -2.15 -1.69 5.78
CA GLY A 55 -1.80 -2.76 4.84
C GLY A 55 -1.10 -2.21 3.60
N GLN A 56 -0.29 -3.04 2.96
CA GLN A 56 0.38 -2.70 1.71
C GLN A 56 0.45 -3.90 0.75
N ILE A 57 0.20 -3.63 -0.53
CA ILE A 57 0.54 -4.52 -1.63
C ILE A 57 1.31 -3.75 -2.70
N GLU A 58 2.30 -4.40 -3.30
CA GLU A 58 3.07 -3.86 -4.41
C GLU A 58 2.59 -4.49 -5.72
N LEU A 59 2.32 -3.65 -6.71
CA LEU A 59 1.75 -4.00 -7.99
C LEU A 59 2.65 -3.50 -9.12
N ALA A 60 2.68 -4.24 -10.24
CA ALA A 60 3.28 -3.74 -11.47
C ALA A 60 2.41 -2.64 -12.12
N THR A 61 1.10 -2.75 -11.97
CA THR A 61 0.12 -1.73 -12.36
C THR A 61 -1.12 -1.86 -11.48
N LEU A 62 -1.78 -0.74 -11.21
CA LEU A 62 -3.08 -0.72 -10.51
C LEU A 62 -4.17 -1.54 -11.25
N ASP A 63 -4.03 -1.76 -12.56
CA ASP A 63 -4.99 -2.54 -13.34
C ASP A 63 -5.14 -3.98 -12.82
N GLN A 64 -4.10 -4.52 -12.17
CA GLN A 64 -4.13 -5.87 -11.58
C GLN A 64 -5.20 -6.04 -10.50
N VAL A 65 -5.64 -4.94 -9.88
CA VAL A 65 -6.64 -4.95 -8.81
C VAL A 65 -7.93 -4.22 -9.19
N ALA A 66 -8.06 -3.75 -10.44
CA ALA A 66 -9.20 -2.96 -10.89
C ALA A 66 -10.53 -3.72 -10.68
N ASP A 67 -10.59 -4.98 -11.08
CA ASP A 67 -11.80 -5.82 -10.98
C ASP A 67 -12.18 -6.19 -9.54
N ILE A 68 -11.21 -6.16 -8.62
CA ILE A 68 -11.42 -6.52 -7.21
C ILE A 68 -11.42 -5.31 -6.28
N ARG A 69 -11.32 -4.09 -6.82
CA ARG A 69 -11.16 -2.86 -6.04
C ARG A 69 -12.27 -2.67 -5.00
N GLU A 70 -13.52 -2.89 -5.39
CA GLU A 70 -14.66 -2.78 -4.47
C GLU A 70 -14.63 -3.87 -3.39
N ASN A 71 -14.13 -5.07 -3.71
CA ASN A 71 -13.98 -6.14 -2.72
C ASN A 71 -12.85 -5.82 -1.73
N LEU A 72 -11.76 -5.21 -2.20
CA LEU A 72 -10.69 -4.69 -1.34
C LEU A 72 -11.23 -3.61 -0.41
N TYR A 73 -12.01 -2.65 -0.93
CA TYR A 73 -12.60 -1.61 -0.11
C TYR A 73 -13.52 -2.16 0.98
N LYS A 74 -14.42 -3.09 0.62
CA LYS A 74 -15.28 -3.79 1.60
C LYS A 74 -14.46 -4.50 2.67
N ALA A 75 -13.39 -5.21 2.28
CA ALA A 75 -12.53 -5.88 3.23
C ALA A 75 -11.80 -4.87 4.15
N VAL A 76 -11.37 -3.69 3.65
CA VAL A 76 -10.82 -2.62 4.49
C VAL A 76 -11.86 -2.10 5.48
N GLN A 77 -13.12 -1.95 5.07
CA GLN A 77 -14.22 -1.56 5.95
C GLN A 77 -14.47 -2.61 7.06
N GLU A 78 -14.46 -3.89 6.72
CA GLU A 78 -14.58 -4.99 7.70
C GLU A 78 -13.43 -4.96 8.70
N VAL A 79 -12.19 -4.81 8.23
CA VAL A 79 -11.00 -4.72 9.09
C VAL A 79 -11.08 -3.50 10.01
N LYS A 80 -11.65 -2.38 9.55
CA LYS A 80 -11.90 -1.22 10.40
C LYS A 80 -12.95 -1.53 11.48
N ALA A 81 -14.04 -2.20 11.10
CA ALA A 81 -15.15 -2.53 11.99
C ALA A 81 -14.73 -3.44 13.17
N GLU A 82 -13.60 -4.14 13.07
CA GLU A 82 -12.96 -4.89 14.16
C GLU A 82 -12.36 -4.01 15.29
N GLY A 83 -12.69 -2.70 15.33
CA GLY A 83 -12.31 -1.79 16.42
C GLY A 83 -11.12 -0.89 16.12
N ARG A 84 -10.90 -0.53 14.85
CA ARG A 84 -9.85 0.41 14.44
C ARG A 84 -10.45 1.77 14.12
N HIS A 85 -9.73 2.81 14.51
CA HIS A 85 -10.08 4.19 14.21
C HIS A 85 -9.93 4.49 12.70
N SER A 86 -8.82 4.02 12.13
CA SER A 86 -8.55 4.14 10.69
C SER A 86 -7.88 2.88 10.16
N VAL A 87 -8.20 2.52 8.92
CA VAL A 87 -7.46 1.54 8.15
C VAL A 87 -7.09 2.16 6.81
N LEU A 88 -5.81 2.09 6.49
CA LEU A 88 -5.26 2.52 5.21
C LEU A 88 -4.73 1.29 4.47
N PHE A 89 -4.99 1.22 3.18
CA PHE A 89 -4.48 0.16 2.33
C PHE A 89 -3.74 0.76 1.13
N MET A 90 -2.45 0.47 1.07
CA MET A 90 -1.54 0.98 0.06
C MET A 90 -1.56 0.06 -1.16
N LEU A 91 -2.16 0.53 -2.26
CA LEU A 91 -2.03 -0.09 -3.58
C LEU A 91 -0.85 0.59 -4.29
N THR A 92 0.35 0.08 -4.06
CA THR A 92 1.59 0.70 -4.53
C THR A 92 1.88 0.26 -5.97
N ASP A 93 1.86 1.20 -6.91
CA ASP A 93 2.30 1.01 -8.29
C ASP A 93 3.81 1.22 -8.36
N VAL A 94 4.56 0.12 -8.54
CA VAL A 94 6.03 0.15 -8.54
C VAL A 94 6.58 0.79 -9.81
N VAL A 95 5.85 0.73 -10.92
CA VAL A 95 6.31 1.29 -12.21
C VAL A 95 6.08 2.79 -12.26
N LYS A 96 4.96 3.28 -11.72
CA LYS A 96 4.66 4.71 -11.61
C LYS A 96 5.24 5.38 -10.37
N GLU A 97 5.90 4.62 -9.51
CA GLU A 97 6.52 5.08 -8.26
C GLU A 97 5.55 5.87 -7.36
N GLY A 98 4.34 5.33 -7.15
CA GLY A 98 3.36 5.97 -6.28
C GLY A 98 2.35 5.00 -5.69
N THR A 99 1.54 5.50 -4.77
CA THR A 99 0.51 4.68 -4.10
C THR A 99 -0.86 5.29 -4.29
N ASP A 100 -1.80 4.46 -4.74
CA ASP A 100 -3.21 4.73 -4.59
C ASP A 100 -3.65 4.27 -3.20
N LEU A 101 -3.84 5.25 -2.32
CA LEU A 101 -4.02 5.06 -0.89
C LEU A 101 -5.51 4.99 -0.58
N MET A 102 -6.02 3.77 -0.38
CA MET A 102 -7.38 3.53 0.02
C MET A 102 -7.55 3.78 1.52
N VAL A 103 -8.58 4.52 1.91
CA VAL A 103 -8.74 5.00 3.30
C VAL A 103 -10.16 4.75 3.80
N VAL A 104 -10.26 4.13 4.98
CA VAL A 104 -11.50 4.12 5.77
C VAL A 104 -11.15 4.61 7.17
N SER A 105 -11.70 5.75 7.57
CA SER A 105 -11.30 6.46 8.79
C SER A 105 -12.48 7.18 9.41
N ASP A 106 -12.49 7.29 10.74
CA ASP A 106 -13.44 8.15 11.47
C ASP A 106 -13.09 9.65 11.29
N GLU A 107 -11.83 9.97 11.00
CA GLU A 107 -11.34 11.33 10.73
C GLU A 107 -10.52 11.38 9.43
N PRO A 108 -11.17 11.35 8.25
CA PRO A 108 -10.48 11.37 6.97
C PRO A 108 -9.66 12.65 6.75
N ALA A 109 -10.10 13.79 7.27
CA ALA A 109 -9.41 15.08 7.13
C ALA A 109 -8.00 15.09 7.74
N ILE A 110 -7.76 14.35 8.82
CA ILE A 110 -6.41 14.20 9.42
C ILE A 110 -5.48 13.46 8.45
N ILE A 111 -6.00 12.42 7.80
CA ILE A 111 -5.24 11.59 6.84
C ILE A 111 -4.94 12.40 5.57
N GLU A 112 -5.92 13.11 5.03
CA GLU A 112 -5.71 14.04 3.90
C GLU A 112 -4.62 15.08 4.21
N GLY A 113 -4.68 15.68 5.40
CA GLY A 113 -3.68 16.64 5.86
C GLY A 113 -2.28 16.03 6.05
N ALA A 114 -2.20 14.77 6.50
CA ALA A 114 -0.93 14.05 6.67
C ALA A 114 -0.17 13.87 5.35
N PHE A 115 -0.89 13.67 4.25
CA PHE A 115 -0.32 13.39 2.93
C PHE A 115 -0.42 14.54 1.93
N ASN A 116 -1.00 15.68 2.35
CA ASN A 116 -1.28 16.81 1.47
C ASN A 116 -2.01 16.39 0.17
N ALA A 117 -2.95 15.46 0.33
CA ALA A 117 -3.73 14.87 -0.76
C ALA A 117 -5.21 14.83 -0.36
N LYS A 118 -6.10 14.71 -1.35
CA LYS A 118 -7.56 14.69 -1.15
C LYS A 118 -8.14 13.36 -1.57
N LEU A 119 -9.07 12.85 -0.78
CA LEU A 119 -9.80 11.63 -1.13
C LEU A 119 -10.75 11.92 -2.28
N GLU A 120 -10.58 11.17 -3.35
CA GLU A 120 -11.49 11.12 -4.48
C GLU A 120 -12.31 9.82 -4.37
N GLY A 121 -13.42 9.90 -3.66
CA GLY A 121 -14.24 8.74 -3.32
C GLY A 121 -13.62 7.90 -2.19
N GLN A 122 -13.00 6.77 -2.53
CA GLN A 122 -12.52 5.77 -1.57
C GLN A 122 -10.99 5.82 -1.34
N SER A 123 -10.26 6.55 -2.18
CA SER A 123 -8.80 6.59 -2.16
C SER A 123 -8.24 7.93 -2.62
N MET A 124 -6.92 8.08 -2.54
CA MET A 124 -6.19 9.22 -3.09
C MET A 124 -4.83 8.78 -3.62
N TRP A 125 -4.39 9.41 -4.71
CA TRP A 125 -3.04 9.21 -5.23
C TRP A 125 -2.02 9.98 -4.39
N VAL A 126 -0.94 9.29 -3.99
CA VAL A 126 0.21 9.90 -3.32
C VAL A 126 1.49 9.56 -4.08
N ASP A 127 2.02 10.58 -4.76
CA ASP A 127 3.22 10.48 -5.59
C ASP A 127 4.47 10.19 -4.75
N GLY A 128 5.34 9.30 -5.25
CA GLY A 128 6.58 8.90 -4.57
C GLY A 128 6.38 8.00 -3.34
N MET A 129 5.15 7.72 -2.90
CA MET A 129 4.89 6.87 -1.74
C MET A 129 5.04 5.39 -2.12
N MET A 130 6.08 4.75 -1.57
CA MET A 130 6.44 3.36 -1.84
C MET A 130 6.58 2.51 -0.56
N SER A 131 6.78 3.16 0.60
CA SER A 131 7.13 2.47 1.83
C SER A 131 6.25 2.89 3.01
N ARG A 132 5.47 1.94 3.54
CA ARG A 132 4.72 2.13 4.78
C ARG A 132 5.57 2.72 5.91
N LYS A 133 6.75 2.15 6.15
CA LYS A 133 7.60 2.52 7.29
C LYS A 133 8.23 3.90 7.16
N LYS A 134 8.63 4.30 5.95
CA LYS A 134 9.35 5.56 5.73
C LYS A 134 8.42 6.72 5.39
N GLN A 135 7.31 6.45 4.69
CA GLN A 135 6.52 7.49 4.01
C GLN A 135 5.07 7.53 4.47
N THR A 136 4.54 6.48 5.09
CA THR A 136 3.14 6.44 5.55
C THR A 136 3.04 6.64 7.06
N VAL A 137 3.84 5.89 7.83
CA VAL A 137 3.79 5.91 9.30
C VAL A 137 4.22 7.25 9.89
N PRO A 138 5.37 7.86 9.52
CA PRO A 138 5.81 9.10 10.16
C PRO A 138 4.86 10.30 9.96
N PRO A 139 4.30 10.55 8.76
CA PRO A 139 3.31 11.61 8.59
C PRO A 139 2.03 11.38 9.40
N LEU A 140 1.55 10.14 9.48
CA LEU A 140 0.39 9.80 10.29
C LEU A 140 0.65 10.01 11.79
N GLN A 141 1.80 9.57 12.30
CA GLN A 141 2.17 9.82 13.70
C GLN A 141 2.16 11.32 14.00
N LYS A 142 2.80 12.13 13.15
CA LYS A 142 2.78 13.59 13.29
C LYS A 142 1.37 14.17 13.26
N ALA A 143 0.51 13.70 12.35
CA ALA A 143 -0.86 14.20 12.19
C ALA A 143 -1.77 13.83 13.38
N PHE A 144 -1.57 12.66 13.97
CA PHE A 144 -2.30 12.20 15.17
C PHE A 144 -1.66 12.67 16.48
N GLY A 145 -0.52 13.37 16.42
CA GLY A 145 0.19 13.89 17.59
C GLY A 145 0.89 12.81 18.42
N ALA A 146 1.32 11.72 17.77
CA ALA A 146 2.03 10.59 18.37
C ALA A 146 3.55 10.71 18.23
#